data_AF-A0A963AU45-F1
#
_entry.id   AF-A0A963AU45-F1
#
_cell.length_a   1.000
_cell.length_b   1.000
_cell.length_c   1.000
_cell.angle_alpha   90.00
_cell.angle_beta   90.00
_cell.angle_gamma   90.00
#
_symmetry.space_group_name_H-M   'P 1'
#
loop_
_entity.id
_entity.type
_entity.pdbx_description
1 polymer ?
#
loop_
_entity_poly.entity_id
_entity_poly.type
_entity_poly.pdbx_seq_one_letter_code
_entity_poly.pdbx_strand_id
1 'polypeptide(L)'
;MIDIQKTRRPSEGYTQTIDWMRHYAHRYAADCLPWHDLSPADFFRYVQRLPYIEDGHDEQLARPAFVLDPAWTNNRDCDDKATACAAWFRLQNTLGRVQSRERFVTVGEAAAGELSGSARPHHVYLEVCYPGTGGWLPFDCTFPDKGGPGRRIYREDFRRVFPV
;
A
#
# COMPACT_ATOMS: atom_id res chain seq x y z
N MET A 1 3.87 19.28 -11.67
CA MET A 1 4.89 18.28 -12.05
C MET A 1 4.36 16.94 -11.60
N ILE A 2 4.14 16.00 -12.52
CA ILE A 2 3.71 14.63 -12.21
C ILE A 2 4.97 13.90 -11.76
N ASP A 3 5.01 13.45 -10.50
CA ASP A 3 6.11 12.62 -9.97
C ASP A 3 5.63 11.17 -9.99
N ILE A 4 6.06 10.43 -11.01
CA ILE A 4 5.94 8.98 -11.14
C ILE A 4 7.36 8.46 -11.23
N GLN A 5 7.77 7.65 -10.26
CA GLN A 5 9.03 6.91 -10.35
C GLN A 5 8.79 5.63 -11.14
N LYS A 6 9.72 5.32 -12.05
CA LYS A 6 9.72 4.07 -12.82
C LYS A 6 10.87 3.20 -12.34
N THR A 7 10.62 1.95 -11.96
CA THR A 7 11.73 1.00 -11.77
C THR A 7 12.21 0.52 -13.15
N ARG A 8 13.49 0.17 -13.25
CA ARG A 8 14.01 -0.51 -14.44
C ARG A 8 13.98 -2.02 -14.18
N ARG A 9 13.13 -2.71 -14.94
CA ARG A 9 13.01 -4.18 -15.08
C ARG A 9 12.58 -4.93 -13.81
N PRO A 10 11.77 -6.00 -13.96
CA PRO A 10 11.33 -6.89 -12.86
C PRO A 10 12.45 -7.57 -12.04
N SER A 11 13.72 -7.39 -12.40
CA SER A 11 14.87 -8.10 -11.82
C SER A 11 15.62 -7.36 -10.70
N GLU A 12 15.28 -6.10 -10.39
CA GLU A 12 15.90 -5.36 -9.26
C GLU A 12 15.23 -5.64 -7.89
N GLY A 13 14.17 -6.46 -7.88
CA GLY A 13 13.55 -7.03 -6.68
C GLY A 13 12.60 -6.08 -5.96
N TYR A 14 11.43 -6.59 -5.55
CA TYR A 14 10.36 -5.90 -4.82
C TYR A 14 10.80 -5.07 -3.59
N THR A 15 12.02 -5.28 -3.08
CA THR A 15 12.58 -4.48 -1.98
C THR A 15 12.85 -3.03 -2.41
N GLN A 16 13.27 -2.79 -3.66
CA GLN A 16 13.43 -1.42 -4.18
C GLN A 16 12.09 -0.69 -4.24
N THR A 17 11.03 -1.35 -4.74
CA THR A 17 9.66 -0.80 -4.70
C THR A 17 9.28 -0.45 -3.27
N ILE A 18 9.48 -1.35 -2.30
CA ILE A 18 9.17 -1.10 -0.89
C ILE A 18 9.93 0.13 -0.35
N ASP A 19 11.21 0.31 -0.68
CA ASP A 19 11.97 1.47 -0.25
C ASP A 19 11.40 2.78 -0.83
N TRP A 20 10.92 2.75 -2.07
CA TRP A 20 10.21 3.89 -2.68
C TRP A 20 8.85 4.13 -2.05
N MET A 21 8.07 3.09 -1.78
CA MET A 21 6.80 3.18 -1.06
C MET A 21 6.99 3.86 0.30
N ARG A 22 8.03 3.46 1.05
CA ARG A 22 8.40 4.12 2.31
C ARG A 22 8.76 5.58 2.07
N HIS A 23 9.65 5.86 1.12
CA HIS A 23 10.05 7.23 0.80
C HIS A 23 8.84 8.12 0.49
N TYR A 24 7.93 7.65 -0.37
CA TYR A 24 6.72 8.36 -0.77
C TYR A 24 5.75 8.56 0.40
N ALA A 25 5.52 7.53 1.20
CA ALA A 25 4.66 7.61 2.38
C ALA A 25 5.13 8.69 3.37
N HIS A 26 6.44 8.80 3.63
CA HIS A 26 6.97 9.85 4.50
C HIS A 26 7.00 11.21 3.80
N ARG A 27 7.50 11.28 2.58
CA ARG A 27 7.75 12.54 1.86
C ARG A 27 6.46 13.27 1.51
N TYR A 28 5.40 12.52 1.22
CA TYR A 28 4.16 13.03 0.65
C TYR A 28 2.94 12.82 1.56
N ALA A 29 3.12 12.57 2.86
CA ALA A 29 2.01 12.47 3.82
C ALA A 29 1.05 13.68 3.78
N ALA A 30 1.58 14.88 3.53
CA ALA A 30 0.77 16.11 3.43
C ALA A 30 -0.25 16.10 2.27
N ASP A 31 -0.06 15.25 1.26
CA ASP A 31 -1.03 15.08 0.17
C ASP A 31 -2.37 14.57 0.67
N CYS A 32 -2.34 13.86 1.81
CA CYS A 32 -3.53 13.28 2.41
C CYS A 32 -4.37 14.29 3.21
N LEU A 33 -3.96 15.56 3.28
CA LEU A 33 -4.68 16.62 4.02
C LEU A 33 -6.16 16.75 3.66
N PRO A 34 -6.60 16.65 2.38
CA PRO A 34 -8.02 16.70 2.04
C PRO A 34 -8.87 15.60 2.71
N TRP A 35 -8.25 14.49 3.13
CA TRP A 35 -8.90 13.34 3.76
C TRP A 35 -8.56 13.19 5.24
N HIS A 36 -7.99 14.22 5.87
CA HIS A 36 -7.50 14.10 7.25
C HIS A 36 -8.61 13.90 8.30
N ASP A 37 -9.85 14.29 7.99
CA ASP A 37 -11.03 14.14 8.87
C ASP A 37 -11.73 12.78 8.75
N LEU A 38 -11.31 11.92 7.81
CA LEU A 38 -11.89 10.59 7.70
C LEU A 38 -11.46 9.69 8.87
N SER A 39 -12.33 8.77 9.28
CA SER A 39 -11.92 7.67 10.15
C SER A 39 -11.05 6.68 9.37
N PRO A 40 -10.25 5.81 10.03
CA PRO A 40 -9.53 4.74 9.34
C PRO A 40 -10.44 3.87 8.47
N ALA A 41 -11.67 3.59 8.92
CA ALA A 41 -12.64 2.79 8.16
C ALA A 41 -13.19 3.54 6.94
N ASP A 42 -13.43 4.85 7.05
CA ASP A 42 -13.94 5.64 5.93
C ASP A 42 -12.84 5.93 4.91
N PHE A 43 -11.60 6.16 5.37
CA PHE A 43 -10.45 6.27 4.49
C PHE A 43 -10.18 4.95 3.75
N PHE A 44 -10.27 3.81 4.43
CA PHE A 44 -10.19 2.49 3.80
C PHE A 44 -11.20 2.37 2.65
N ARG A 45 -12.48 2.67 2.93
CA ARG A 45 -13.56 2.59 1.93
C ARG A 45 -13.36 3.57 0.78
N TYR A 46 -12.83 4.75 1.06
CA TYR A 46 -12.51 5.73 0.04
C TYR A 46 -11.49 5.17 -0.95
N VAL A 47 -10.33 4.72 -0.47
CA VAL A 47 -9.26 4.19 -1.32
C VAL A 47 -9.70 2.90 -2.03
N GLN A 48 -10.45 2.04 -1.34
CA GLN A 48 -10.97 0.81 -1.90
C GLN A 48 -11.86 1.06 -3.13
N ARG A 49 -12.70 2.09 -3.12
CA ARG A 49 -13.62 2.42 -4.22
C ARG A 49 -12.91 2.99 -5.45
N LEU A 50 -11.67 3.46 -5.32
CA LEU A 50 -10.91 3.96 -6.47
C LEU A 50 -10.56 2.80 -7.41
N PRO A 51 -10.61 2.99 -8.74
CA PRO A 51 -10.39 1.89 -9.67
C PRO A 51 -8.95 1.37 -9.56
N TYR A 52 -8.81 0.05 -9.54
CA TYR A 52 -7.53 -0.62 -9.67
C TYR A 52 -7.06 -0.52 -11.11
N ILE A 53 -5.85 0.00 -11.32
CA ILE A 53 -5.26 0.19 -12.65
C ILE A 53 -3.85 -0.39 -12.58
N GLU A 54 -3.65 -1.54 -13.22
CA GLU A 54 -2.33 -2.20 -13.29
C GLU A 54 -1.31 -1.29 -13.96
N ASP A 55 -0.07 -1.47 -13.56
CA ASP A 55 1.05 -0.92 -14.29
C ASP A 55 1.08 -1.39 -15.74
N GLY A 56 1.67 -0.54 -16.59
CA GLY A 56 1.93 -0.86 -17.98
C GLY A 56 3.09 -1.85 -18.13
N HIS A 57 4.15 -1.44 -18.82
CA HIS A 57 5.29 -2.32 -19.07
C HIS A 57 6.34 -2.33 -17.94
N ASP A 58 6.44 -1.21 -17.21
CA ASP A 58 7.40 -1.00 -16.12
C ASP A 58 6.64 -0.71 -14.82
N GLU A 59 7.19 -1.15 -13.67
CA GLU A 59 6.64 -0.80 -12.37
C GLU A 59 6.69 0.71 -12.17
N GLN A 60 5.56 1.27 -11.74
CA GLN A 60 5.37 2.68 -11.48
C GLN A 60 4.80 2.89 -10.09
N LEU A 61 5.44 3.78 -9.33
CA LEU A 61 4.89 4.25 -8.07
C LEU A 61 4.39 5.69 -8.24
N ALA A 62 3.10 5.89 -8.05
CA ALA A 62 2.45 7.19 -8.08
C ALA A 62 2.42 7.83 -6.69
N ARG A 63 2.58 9.16 -6.69
CA ARG A 63 2.47 9.98 -5.48
C ARG A 63 1.03 9.92 -4.90
N PRO A 64 0.84 9.93 -3.56
CA PRO A 64 -0.48 9.82 -2.94
C PRO A 64 -1.54 10.81 -3.45
N ALA A 65 -1.19 12.06 -3.76
CA ALA A 65 -2.13 13.03 -4.33
C ALA A 65 -2.81 12.53 -5.62
N PHE A 66 -2.08 11.82 -6.49
CA PHE A 66 -2.61 11.28 -7.75
C PHE A 66 -3.39 9.99 -7.50
N VAL A 67 -2.84 9.10 -6.68
CA VAL A 67 -3.51 7.85 -6.28
C VAL A 67 -4.89 8.13 -5.70
N LEU A 68 -5.02 9.19 -4.88
CA LEU A 68 -6.26 9.56 -4.21
C LEU A 68 -7.21 10.42 -5.05
N ASP A 69 -6.81 10.88 -6.24
CA ASP A 69 -7.67 11.63 -7.16
C ASP A 69 -8.59 10.67 -7.94
N PRO A 70 -9.93 10.78 -7.85
CA PRO A 70 -10.85 9.95 -8.64
C PRO A 70 -10.73 10.14 -10.15
N ALA A 71 -10.24 11.30 -10.61
CA ALA A 71 -10.00 11.57 -12.03
C ALA A 71 -8.67 10.99 -12.54
N TRP A 72 -7.84 10.43 -11.65
CA TRP A 72 -6.60 9.77 -12.06
C TRP A 72 -6.88 8.47 -12.80
N THR A 73 -6.31 8.36 -13.99
CA THR A 73 -6.56 7.29 -14.98
C THR A 73 -5.29 6.51 -15.35
N ASN A 74 -4.18 6.74 -14.65
CA ASN A 74 -2.93 5.99 -14.82
C ASN A 74 -2.78 4.97 -13.67
N ASN A 75 -1.59 4.38 -13.48
CA ASN A 75 -1.30 3.39 -12.45
C ASN A 75 -1.94 3.70 -11.09
N ARG A 76 -2.62 2.69 -10.54
CA ARG A 76 -3.26 2.69 -9.22
C ARG A 76 -3.39 1.25 -8.74
N ASP A 77 -2.27 0.55 -8.63
CA ASP A 77 -2.27 -0.86 -8.25
C ASP A 77 -2.14 -1.07 -6.73
N CYS A 78 -1.73 -2.27 -6.30
CA CYS A 78 -1.54 -2.62 -4.90
C CYS A 78 -0.49 -1.75 -4.18
N ASP A 79 0.62 -1.41 -4.82
CA ASP A 79 1.73 -0.68 -4.19
C ASP A 79 1.39 0.82 -4.02
N ASP A 80 0.74 1.41 -5.00
CA ASP A 80 0.21 2.77 -5.03
C ASP A 80 -0.79 2.98 -3.89
N LYS A 81 -1.78 2.10 -3.81
CA LYS A 81 -2.85 2.17 -2.81
C LYS A 81 -2.31 1.92 -1.40
N ALA A 82 -1.41 0.95 -1.23
CA ALA A 82 -0.74 0.72 0.05
C ALA A 82 0.08 1.94 0.48
N THR A 83 0.80 2.58 -0.45
CA THR A 83 1.59 3.79 -0.22
C THR A 83 0.73 4.97 0.19
N ALA A 84 -0.38 5.21 -0.51
CA ALA A 84 -1.32 6.27 -0.15
C ALA A 84 -1.95 6.04 1.24
N CYS A 85 -2.23 4.79 1.61
CA CYS A 85 -2.69 4.45 2.95
C CYS A 85 -1.63 4.72 4.01
N ALA A 86 -0.39 4.31 3.77
CA ALA A 86 0.72 4.58 4.67
C ALA A 86 0.90 6.10 4.85
N ALA A 87 0.90 6.87 3.76
CA ALA A 87 0.99 8.33 3.77
C ALA A 87 -0.10 8.98 4.63
N TRP A 88 -1.33 8.49 4.53
CA TRP A 88 -2.45 8.99 5.34
C TRP A 88 -2.25 8.70 6.83
N PHE A 89 -1.88 7.48 7.22
CA PHE A 89 -1.60 7.16 8.63
C PHE A 89 -0.40 7.96 9.17
N ARG A 90 0.63 8.21 8.35
CA ARG A 90 1.74 9.11 8.72
C ARG A 90 1.25 10.52 9.00
N LEU A 91 0.37 11.06 8.16
CA LEU A 91 -0.28 12.36 8.42
C LEU A 91 -1.08 12.33 9.74
N GLN A 92 -1.89 11.30 9.97
CA GLN A 92 -2.67 11.17 11.21
C GLN A 92 -1.80 11.14 12.46
N ASN A 93 -0.62 10.52 12.38
CA ASN A 93 0.37 10.51 13.47
C ASN A 93 0.95 11.90 13.71
N THR A 94 1.33 12.62 12.65
CA THR A 94 1.80 14.01 12.76
C THR A 94 0.74 14.93 13.36
N LEU A 95 -0.54 14.70 13.05
CA LEU A 95 -1.67 15.45 13.60
C LEU A 95 -2.10 14.97 15.00
N GLY A 96 -1.52 13.88 15.54
CA GLY A 96 -1.86 13.33 16.85
C GLY A 96 -3.26 12.70 16.94
N ARG A 97 -3.83 12.26 15.80
CA ARG A 97 -5.24 11.81 15.72
C ARG A 97 -5.44 10.31 15.90
N VAL A 98 -4.58 9.47 15.28
CA VAL A 98 -4.74 8.00 15.28
C VAL A 98 -3.66 7.28 16.08
N GLN A 99 -2.43 7.81 16.10
CA GLN A 99 -1.28 7.20 16.79
C GLN A 99 -1.06 5.73 16.40
N SER A 100 -0.88 5.49 15.10
CA SER A 100 -0.65 4.19 14.50
C SER A 100 0.83 3.81 14.37
N ARG A 101 1.08 2.52 14.18
CA ARG A 101 2.31 1.97 13.59
C ARG A 101 1.93 1.26 12.31
N GLU A 102 2.77 1.39 11.29
CA GLU A 102 2.52 0.87 9.95
C GLU A 102 3.65 -0.06 9.49
N ARG A 103 3.31 -1.08 8.71
CA ARG A 103 4.27 -1.95 8.02
C ARG A 103 3.72 -2.41 6.68
N PHE A 104 4.54 -2.39 5.64
CA PHE A 104 4.22 -3.05 4.38
C PHE A 104 4.42 -4.56 4.53
N VAL A 105 3.54 -5.31 3.89
CA VAL A 105 3.60 -6.76 3.85
C VAL A 105 3.54 -7.20 2.40
N THR A 106 4.61 -7.83 1.95
CA THR A 106 4.68 -8.44 0.62
C THR A 106 4.32 -9.91 0.75
N VAL A 107 3.41 -10.39 -0.10
CA VAL A 107 2.93 -11.77 -0.11
C VAL A 107 3.00 -12.37 -1.50
N GLY A 108 3.01 -13.69 -1.56
CA GLY A 108 3.06 -14.43 -2.80
C GLY A 108 2.76 -15.91 -2.63
N GLU A 109 2.74 -16.62 -3.75
CA GLU A 109 2.68 -18.07 -3.78
C GLU A 109 4.09 -18.66 -3.71
N ALA A 110 4.22 -19.80 -3.02
CA ALA A 110 5.42 -20.60 -3.10
C ALA A 110 5.51 -21.20 -4.52
N ALA A 111 6.64 -21.01 -5.20
CA ALA A 111 6.88 -21.73 -6.45
C ALA A 111 6.90 -23.24 -6.15
N ALA A 112 6.10 -24.02 -6.86
CA ALA A 112 6.03 -25.46 -6.65
C ALA A 112 7.42 -26.09 -6.83
N GLY A 113 7.94 -26.73 -5.76
CA GLY A 113 9.19 -27.48 -5.79
C GLY A 113 10.45 -26.70 -5.41
N GLU A 114 10.37 -25.43 -4.99
CA GLU A 114 11.56 -24.66 -4.60
C GLU A 114 11.62 -24.38 -3.09
N LEU A 115 12.84 -24.44 -2.53
CA LEU A 115 13.14 -24.04 -1.14
C LEU A 115 12.80 -22.56 -0.96
N SER A 116 12.43 -22.15 0.26
CA SER A 116 11.74 -20.89 0.63
C SER A 116 12.41 -19.54 0.30
N GLY A 117 13.31 -19.47 -0.70
CA GLY A 117 14.00 -18.28 -1.19
C GLY A 117 13.62 -17.83 -2.60
N SER A 118 12.78 -18.55 -3.33
CA SER A 118 12.39 -18.26 -4.74
C SER A 118 10.90 -17.97 -4.94
N ALA A 119 10.19 -17.70 -3.84
CA ALA A 119 8.79 -17.28 -3.90
C ALA A 119 8.63 -16.08 -4.83
N ARG A 120 7.53 -16.05 -5.59
CA ARG A 120 7.16 -14.94 -6.46
C ARG A 120 6.20 -14.02 -5.70
N PRO A 121 6.69 -12.98 -5.02
CA PRO A 121 5.81 -11.95 -4.48
C PRO A 121 5.03 -11.34 -5.64
N HIS A 122 3.72 -11.26 -5.49
CA HIS A 122 2.82 -10.69 -6.51
C HIS A 122 1.81 -9.71 -5.92
N HIS A 123 1.89 -9.46 -4.61
CA HIS A 123 1.00 -8.54 -3.91
C HIS A 123 1.70 -7.87 -2.74
N VAL A 124 1.39 -6.59 -2.51
CA VAL A 124 1.80 -5.86 -1.32
C VAL A 124 0.58 -5.16 -0.71
N TYR A 125 0.50 -5.14 0.61
CA TYR A 125 -0.53 -4.40 1.33
C TYR A 125 0.03 -3.77 2.61
N LEU A 126 -0.76 -2.90 3.24
CA LEU A 126 -0.41 -2.27 4.50
C LEU A 126 -1.00 -3.05 5.68
N GLU A 127 -0.23 -3.27 6.74
CA GLU A 127 -0.76 -3.60 8.06
C GLU A 127 -0.58 -2.42 9.01
N VAL A 128 -1.60 -2.19 9.83
CA VAL A 128 -1.61 -1.09 10.79
C VAL A 128 -1.96 -1.58 12.18
N CYS A 129 -1.37 -0.95 13.18
CA CYS A 129 -1.67 -1.17 14.58
C CYS A 129 -1.94 0.19 15.21
N TYR A 130 -3.16 0.42 15.71
CA TYR A 130 -3.56 1.66 16.37
C TYR A 130 -4.42 1.34 17.60
N PRO A 131 -4.66 2.30 18.53
CA PRO A 131 -5.42 2.04 19.74
C PRO A 131 -6.78 1.38 19.44
N GLY A 132 -7.05 0.26 20.11
CA GLY A 132 -8.28 -0.51 19.93
C GLY A 132 -8.21 -1.67 18.92
N THR A 133 -7.16 -1.81 18.09
CA THR A 133 -7.07 -2.95 17.15
C THR A 133 -6.65 -4.27 17.81
N GLY A 134 -6.01 -4.22 18.99
CA GLY A 134 -5.49 -5.42 19.67
C GLY A 134 -4.30 -6.10 18.98
N GLY A 135 -3.82 -5.57 17.85
CA GLY A 135 -2.74 -6.13 17.05
C GLY A 135 -2.60 -5.51 15.67
N TRP A 136 -1.80 -6.15 14.81
CA TRP A 136 -1.65 -5.77 13.41
C TRP A 136 -2.88 -6.17 12.61
N LEU A 137 -3.47 -5.19 11.93
CA LEU A 137 -4.72 -5.33 11.21
C LEU A 137 -4.45 -5.09 9.72
N PRO A 138 -4.76 -6.05 8.83
CA PRO A 138 -4.67 -5.85 7.38
C PRO A 138 -5.50 -4.66 6.92
N PHE A 139 -4.85 -3.73 6.24
CA PHE A 139 -5.43 -2.54 5.61
C PHE A 139 -5.24 -2.65 4.08
N ASP A 140 -5.74 -3.75 3.52
CA ASP A 140 -5.64 -4.06 2.10
C ASP A 140 -6.85 -3.51 1.33
N CYS A 141 -6.65 -2.37 0.67
CA CYS A 141 -7.68 -1.64 -0.08
C CYS A 141 -7.54 -1.80 -1.61
N THR A 142 -6.81 -2.83 -2.05
CA THR A 142 -6.39 -3.00 -3.45
C THR A 142 -7.57 -3.10 -4.40
N PHE A 143 -8.54 -3.98 -4.11
CA PHE A 143 -9.68 -4.23 -4.99
C PHE A 143 -10.98 -3.67 -4.42
N PRO A 144 -11.82 -3.01 -5.25
CA PRO A 144 -13.13 -2.51 -4.83
C PRO A 144 -14.05 -3.60 -4.25
N ASP A 145 -14.02 -4.79 -4.86
CA ASP A 145 -14.97 -5.88 -4.58
C ASP A 145 -14.36 -7.04 -3.79
N LYS A 146 -13.09 -6.93 -3.36
CA LYS A 146 -12.41 -7.95 -2.55
C LYS A 146 -11.81 -7.31 -1.29
N GLY A 147 -11.76 -8.08 -0.21
CA GLY A 147 -11.17 -7.65 1.05
C GLY A 147 -12.15 -6.97 2.02
N GLY A 148 -11.61 -6.14 2.89
CA GLY A 148 -12.29 -5.43 3.99
C GLY A 148 -11.31 -5.20 5.15
N PRO A 149 -11.57 -4.24 6.05
CA PRO A 149 -10.68 -4.00 7.19
C PRO A 149 -10.46 -5.30 7.97
N GLY A 150 -9.20 -5.71 8.09
CA GLY A 150 -8.81 -6.91 8.83
C GLY A 150 -8.83 -8.21 8.03
N ARG A 151 -9.19 -8.16 6.74
CA ARG A 151 -9.23 -9.34 5.86
C ARG A 151 -8.03 -9.35 4.93
N ARG A 152 -7.51 -10.55 4.68
CA ARG A 152 -6.46 -10.80 3.69
C ARG A 152 -7.11 -11.20 2.37
N ILE A 153 -6.58 -10.71 1.26
CA ILE A 153 -7.12 -10.99 -0.09
C ILE A 153 -6.51 -12.27 -0.67
N TYR A 154 -5.25 -12.56 -0.34
CA TYR A 154 -4.50 -13.70 -0.88
C TYR A 154 -4.11 -14.70 0.19
N ARG A 155 -3.86 -15.93 -0.24
CA ARG A 155 -3.14 -16.92 0.56
C ARG A 155 -1.66 -16.55 0.60
N GLU A 156 -1.06 -16.62 1.77
CA GLU A 156 0.29 -16.11 2.03
C GLU A 156 1.29 -17.25 2.25
N ASP A 157 1.52 -18.09 1.23
CA ASP A 157 2.53 -19.13 1.32
C ASP A 157 3.96 -18.53 1.38
N PHE A 158 4.10 -17.29 0.90
CA PHE A 158 5.23 -16.40 1.18
C PHE A 158 4.73 -15.12 1.85
N ARG A 159 5.49 -14.63 2.84
CA ARG A 159 5.22 -13.39 3.54
C ARG A 159 6.50 -12.72 4.03
N ARG A 160 6.69 -11.45 3.69
CA ARG A 160 7.78 -10.61 4.20
C ARG A 160 7.25 -9.28 4.69
N VAL A 161 7.82 -8.78 5.79
CA VAL A 161 7.35 -7.59 6.50
C VAL A 161 8.42 -6.52 6.49
N PHE A 162 8.00 -5.29 6.22
CA PHE A 162 8.85 -4.11 6.17
C PHE A 162 8.22 -2.99 7.00
N PRO A 163 8.86 -2.49 8.06
CA PRO A 163 8.33 -1.34 8.80
C PRO A 163 8.26 -0.11 7.88
N VAL A 164 7.30 0.80 8.10
CA VAL A 164 7.20 2.07 7.34
C VAL A 164 8.08 3.13 7.97
#